data_AF-A0A084SQH7-F1
#
_entry.id   AF-A0A084SQH7-F1
#
_cell.length_a   1.000
_cell.length_b   1.000
_cell.length_c   1.000
_cell.angle_alpha   90.00
_cell.angle_beta   90.00
_cell.angle_gamma   90.00
#
_symmetry.space_group_name_H-M   'P 1'
#
loop_
_entity.id
_entity.type
_entity.pdbx_description
1 polymer ?
#
loop_
_entity_poly.entity_id
_entity_poly.type
_entity_poly.pdbx_seq_one_letter_code
_entity_poly.pdbx_strand_id
1 'polypeptide(L)'
;MSLLQRTLLEFIDERLESLLRVPEMWGSDESVELQLLQLLEFRLLTLSPSLKEEVARVQQEYVQYVRGMFPGEPPESLATLLSRHGRGAELTGVLRGFVDMERRRAQEALDRFPSGRRLLDDVPGQHRPLRHYELN
;
A
#
# COMPACT_ATOMS: atom_id res chain seq x y z
N MET A 1 -18.27 5.43 0.35
CA MET A 1 -17.00 6.15 0.17
C MET A 1 -17.26 7.64 0.22
N SER A 2 -16.51 8.41 1.03
CA SER A 2 -16.67 9.88 1.09
C SER A 2 -16.04 10.57 -0.11
N LEU A 3 -16.36 11.86 -0.34
CA LEU A 3 -15.73 12.67 -1.41
C LEU A 3 -14.21 12.75 -1.21
N LEU A 4 -13.75 13.06 0.01
CA LEU A 4 -12.33 13.11 0.34
C LEU A 4 -11.62 11.79 0.05
N GLN A 5 -12.23 10.67 0.45
CA GLN A 5 -11.66 9.33 0.23
C GLN A 5 -11.50 9.05 -1.28
N ARG A 6 -12.47 9.46 -2.10
CA ARG A 6 -12.39 9.33 -3.56
C ARG A 6 -11.28 10.19 -4.15
N THR A 7 -11.21 11.46 -3.78
CA THR A 7 -10.18 12.38 -4.26
C THR A 7 -8.78 11.92 -3.88
N LEU A 8 -8.60 11.37 -2.67
CA LEU A 8 -7.32 10.80 -2.26
C LEU A 8 -6.94 9.57 -3.09
N LEU A 9 -7.89 8.67 -3.37
CA LEU A 9 -7.62 7.50 -4.22
C LEU A 9 -7.25 7.90 -5.65
N GLU A 10 -7.99 8.83 -6.26
CA GLU A 10 -7.69 9.37 -7.59
C GLU A 10 -6.28 9.97 -7.62
N PHE A 11 -5.94 10.80 -6.63
CA PHE A 11 -4.60 11.38 -6.52
C PHE A 11 -3.52 10.29 -6.40
N ILE A 12 -3.71 9.29 -5.53
CA ILE A 12 -2.74 8.20 -5.34
C ILE A 12 -2.57 7.39 -6.64
N ASP A 13 -3.67 7.05 -7.31
CA ASP A 13 -3.64 6.31 -8.57
C ASP A 13 -2.94 7.11 -9.68
N GLU A 14 -3.15 8.43 -9.76
CA GLU A 14 -2.40 9.31 -10.66
C GLU A 14 -0.89 9.34 -10.35
N ARG A 15 -0.51 9.34 -9.07
CA ARG A 15 0.92 9.32 -8.67
C ARG A 15 1.57 7.99 -9.02
N LEU A 16 0.88 6.86 -8.78
CA LEU A 16 1.35 5.53 -9.18
C LEU A 16 1.56 5.44 -10.70
N GLU A 17 0.61 5.92 -11.50
CA GLU A 17 0.75 5.92 -12.97
C GLU A 17 1.89 6.84 -13.43
N SER A 18 2.04 8.02 -12.81
CA SER A 18 3.13 8.94 -13.14
C SER A 18 4.50 8.35 -12.83
N LEU A 19 4.65 7.74 -11.65
CA LEU A 19 5.87 7.07 -11.21
C LEU A 19 6.25 5.91 -12.13
N LEU A 20 5.27 5.09 -12.55
CA LEU A 20 5.49 3.98 -13.47
C LEU A 20 5.68 4.39 -14.93
N ARG A 21 5.36 5.63 -15.31
CA ARG A 21 5.48 6.12 -16.68
C ARG A 21 6.83 6.80 -16.93
N VAL A 22 7.33 7.54 -15.95
CA VAL A 22 8.57 8.34 -16.06
C VAL A 22 9.38 8.21 -14.77
N PRO A 23 9.84 6.99 -14.40
CA PRO A 23 10.48 6.72 -13.11
C PRO A 23 11.73 7.58 -12.85
N GLU A 24 12.47 7.96 -13.88
CA GLU A 24 13.69 8.77 -13.79
C GLU A 24 13.45 10.18 -13.21
N MET A 25 12.23 10.70 -13.29
CA MET A 25 11.87 11.99 -12.66
C MET A 25 11.58 11.86 -11.16
N TRP A 26 11.44 10.63 -10.66
CA TRP A 26 11.03 10.33 -9.29
C TRP A 26 12.20 9.91 -8.38
N GLY A 27 13.41 9.75 -8.92
CA GLY A 27 14.63 9.50 -8.16
C GLY A 27 15.39 8.28 -8.67
N SER A 28 16.19 7.67 -7.80
CA SER A 28 16.86 6.40 -8.09
C SER A 28 15.84 5.27 -8.19
N ASP A 29 16.24 4.15 -8.80
CA ASP A 29 15.43 2.94 -8.90
C ASP A 29 14.91 2.45 -7.54
N GLU A 30 15.75 2.49 -6.49
CA GLU A 30 15.34 2.15 -5.13
C GLU A 30 14.34 3.18 -4.56
N SER A 31 14.52 4.46 -4.91
CA SER A 31 13.59 5.52 -4.48
C SER A 31 12.22 5.36 -5.14
N VAL A 32 12.19 4.95 -6.41
CA VAL A 32 10.98 4.63 -7.16
C VAL A 32 10.26 3.44 -6.55
N GLU A 33 11.00 2.37 -6.23
CA GLU A 33 10.49 1.18 -5.55
C GLU A 33 9.85 1.53 -4.20
N LEU A 34 10.56 2.26 -3.33
CA LEU A 34 10.06 2.63 -2.01
C LEU A 34 8.84 3.57 -2.08
N GLN A 35 8.86 4.56 -2.96
CA GLN A 35 7.72 5.47 -3.14
C GLN A 35 6.47 4.76 -3.65
N LEU A 36 6.63 3.76 -4.52
CA LEU A 36 5.51 2.93 -4.99
C LEU A 36 4.88 2.14 -3.83
N LEU A 37 5.69 1.51 -2.98
CA LEU A 37 5.19 0.78 -1.81
C LEU A 37 4.43 1.71 -0.86
N GLN A 38 4.99 2.90 -0.58
CA GLN A 38 4.35 3.91 0.25
C GLN A 38 2.98 4.35 -0.32
N LEU A 39 2.89 4.56 -1.64
CA LEU A 39 1.63 4.93 -2.29
C LEU A 39 0.59 3.81 -2.20
N LEU A 40 0.99 2.54 -2.36
CA LEU A 40 0.10 1.39 -2.20
C LEU A 40 -0.42 1.26 -0.76
N GLU A 41 0.44 1.48 0.24
CA GLU A 41 0.05 1.51 1.65
C GLU A 41 -1.00 2.61 1.93
N PHE A 42 -0.78 3.82 1.40
CA PHE A 42 -1.75 4.91 1.52
C PHE A 42 -3.06 4.60 0.80
N ARG A 43 -2.99 3.92 -0.34
CA ARG A 43 -4.18 3.48 -1.07
C ARG A 43 -5.00 2.51 -0.22
N LEU A 44 -4.35 1.52 0.40
CA LEU A 44 -5.00 0.54 1.27
C LEU A 44 -5.65 1.22 2.50
N LEU A 45 -4.90 2.10 3.18
CA LEU A 45 -5.42 2.89 4.30
C LEU A 45 -6.61 3.75 3.90
N THR A 46 -6.57 4.33 2.71
CA THR A 46 -7.67 5.15 2.19
C THR A 46 -8.88 4.28 1.87
N LEU A 47 -8.71 3.08 1.32
CA LEU A 47 -9.82 2.16 1.05
C LEU A 47 -10.47 1.62 2.32
N SER A 48 -9.68 1.34 3.36
CA SER A 48 -10.17 0.72 4.60
C SER A 48 -9.46 1.30 5.83
N PRO A 49 -9.90 2.46 6.33
CA PRO A 49 -9.25 3.13 7.47
C PRO A 49 -9.22 2.32 8.77
N SER A 50 -10.12 1.35 8.91
CA SER A 50 -10.18 0.42 10.05
C SER A 50 -9.09 -0.65 10.01
N LEU A 51 -8.43 -0.86 8.88
CA LEU A 51 -7.41 -1.89 8.66
C LEU A 51 -5.99 -1.36 8.85
N LYS A 52 -5.77 -0.48 9.84
CA LYS A 52 -4.42 0.04 10.14
C LYS A 52 -3.38 -1.07 10.39
N GLU A 53 -3.81 -2.22 10.88
CA GLU A 53 -2.96 -3.40 11.10
C GLU A 53 -2.53 -4.07 9.77
N GLU A 54 -3.24 -3.83 8.67
CA GLU A 54 -2.92 -4.39 7.36
C GLU A 54 -1.92 -3.54 6.55
N VAL A 55 -1.44 -2.40 7.06
CA VAL A 55 -0.42 -1.59 6.34
C VAL A 55 0.85 -2.42 6.08
N ALA A 56 1.27 -3.21 7.06
CA ALA A 56 2.42 -4.11 6.92
C ALA A 56 2.21 -5.21 5.86
N ARG A 57 0.96 -5.46 5.45
CA ARG A 57 0.64 -6.48 4.44
C ARG A 57 1.27 -6.15 3.10
N VAL A 58 1.22 -4.90 2.65
CA VAL A 58 1.79 -4.51 1.34
C VAL A 58 3.28 -4.88 1.29
N GLN A 59 4.01 -4.59 2.36
CA GLN A 59 5.43 -4.93 2.47
C GLN A 59 5.66 -6.44 2.51
N GLN A 60 4.86 -7.17 3.29
CA GLN A 60 4.96 -8.63 3.37
C GLN A 60 4.70 -9.30 2.01
N GLU A 61 3.64 -8.87 1.32
CA GLU A 61 3.28 -9.34 -0.02
C GLU A 61 4.36 -8.97 -1.05
N TYR A 62 4.93 -7.78 -0.93
CA TYR A 62 6.05 -7.36 -1.77
C TYR A 62 7.28 -8.27 -1.59
N VAL A 63 7.66 -8.55 -0.33
CA VAL A 63 8.76 -9.46 -0.03
C VAL A 63 8.50 -10.86 -0.62
N GLN A 64 7.27 -11.37 -0.54
CA GLN A 64 6.92 -12.66 -1.15
C GLN A 64 6.98 -12.60 -2.69
N TYR A 65 6.49 -11.50 -3.28
CA TYR A 65 6.55 -11.27 -4.71
C TYR A 65 7.99 -11.26 -5.23
N VAL A 66 8.89 -10.54 -4.56
CA VAL A 66 10.32 -10.51 -4.90
C VAL A 66 10.98 -11.87 -4.73
N ARG A 67 10.72 -12.56 -3.60
CA ARG A 67 11.25 -13.92 -3.36
C ARG A 67 10.79 -14.94 -4.38
N GLY A 68 9.58 -14.79 -4.93
CA GLY A 68 9.08 -15.64 -6.00
C GLY A 68 9.88 -15.51 -7.30
N MET A 69 10.44 -14.33 -7.57
CA MET A 69 11.27 -14.06 -8.76
C MET A 69 12.75 -14.38 -8.53
N PHE A 70 13.24 -14.24 -7.31
CA PHE A 70 14.64 -14.39 -6.92
C PHE A 70 14.79 -15.41 -5.78
N PRO A 71 14.51 -16.70 -6.03
CA PRO A 71 14.55 -17.72 -4.98
C PRO A 71 15.99 -17.93 -4.49
N GLY A 72 16.17 -17.83 -3.17
CA GLY A 72 17.47 -18.07 -2.51
C GLY A 72 18.41 -16.85 -2.49
N GLU A 73 18.02 -15.73 -3.10
CA GLU A 73 18.77 -14.48 -2.99
C GLU A 73 18.58 -13.84 -1.60
N PRO A 74 19.57 -13.09 -1.09
CA PRO A 74 19.45 -12.33 0.14
C PRO A 74 18.35 -11.24 0.04
N PRO A 75 17.79 -10.79 1.17
CA PRO A 75 16.78 -9.74 1.19
C PRO A 75 17.41 -8.40 0.77
N GLU A 76 17.21 -8.03 -0.48
CA GLU A 76 17.65 -6.77 -1.10
C GLU A 76 16.48 -6.12 -1.84
N SER A 77 16.62 -4.86 -2.24
CA SER A 77 15.62 -4.19 -3.07
C SER A 77 15.52 -4.87 -4.45
N LEU A 78 14.33 -4.84 -5.04
CA LEU A 78 14.13 -5.37 -6.39
C LEU A 78 15.04 -4.68 -7.41
N ALA A 79 15.24 -3.37 -7.28
CA ALA A 79 16.18 -2.60 -8.09
C ALA A 79 17.61 -3.20 -8.04
N THR A 80 18.10 -3.50 -6.83
CA THR A 80 19.44 -4.07 -6.65
C THR A 80 19.53 -5.47 -7.26
N LEU A 81 18.53 -6.31 -7.00
CA LEU A 81 18.47 -7.68 -7.55
C LEU A 81 18.45 -7.66 -9.08
N LEU A 82 17.57 -6.87 -9.69
CA LEU A 82 17.50 -6.75 -11.14
C LEU A 82 18.81 -6.24 -11.74
N SER A 83 19.42 -5.23 -11.13
CA SER A 83 20.71 -4.71 -11.58
C SER A 83 21.82 -5.78 -11.52
N ARG A 84 21.92 -6.52 -10.41
CA ARG A 84 22.90 -7.62 -10.23
C ARG A 84 22.76 -8.71 -11.29
N HIS A 85 21.54 -9.00 -11.73
CA HIS A 85 21.26 -9.99 -12.78
C HIS A 85 21.26 -9.41 -14.21
N GLY A 86 21.64 -8.14 -14.41
CA GLY A 86 21.66 -7.50 -15.73
C GLY A 86 20.28 -7.19 -16.32
N ARG A 87 19.25 -7.14 -15.46
CA ARG A 87 17.82 -6.99 -15.79
C ARG A 87 17.24 -5.65 -15.31
N GLY A 88 18.09 -4.64 -15.04
CA GLY A 88 17.65 -3.35 -14.51
C GLY A 88 16.53 -2.67 -15.33
N ALA A 89 16.56 -2.81 -16.66
CA ALA A 89 15.53 -2.29 -17.56
C ALA A 89 14.13 -2.88 -17.34
N GLU A 90 14.01 -4.00 -16.61
CA GLU A 90 12.72 -4.64 -16.32
C GLU A 90 12.01 -4.06 -15.09
N LEU A 91 12.68 -3.20 -14.29
CA LEU A 91 12.18 -2.73 -13.00
C LEU A 91 10.74 -2.20 -13.08
N THR A 92 10.49 -1.25 -13.99
CA THR A 92 9.17 -0.65 -14.16
C THR A 92 8.10 -1.67 -14.54
N GLY A 93 8.45 -2.66 -15.37
CA GLY A 93 7.54 -3.73 -15.77
C GLY A 93 7.17 -4.64 -14.59
N VAL A 94 8.16 -5.02 -13.80
CA VAL A 94 7.97 -5.86 -12.61
C VAL A 94 7.16 -5.13 -11.53
N LEU A 95 7.46 -3.86 -11.29
CA LEU A 95 6.71 -3.01 -10.35
C LEU A 95 5.26 -2.80 -10.79
N ARG A 96 5.01 -2.62 -12.09
CA ARG A 96 3.64 -2.55 -12.64
C ARG A 96 2.87 -3.83 -12.36
N GLY A 97 3.51 -5.00 -12.55
CA GLY A 97 2.92 -6.29 -12.23
C GLY A 97 2.49 -6.42 -10.76
N PHE A 98 3.30 -5.89 -9.84
CA PHE A 98 2.95 -5.84 -8.41
C PHE A 98 1.76 -4.91 -8.13
N VAL A 99 1.75 -3.70 -8.71
CA VAL A 99 0.63 -2.74 -8.57
C VAL A 99 -0.69 -3.34 -9.06
N ASP A 100 -0.68 -4.01 -10.21
CA ASP A 100 -1.87 -4.65 -10.78
C ASP A 100 -2.39 -5.79 -9.88
N MET A 101 -1.48 -6.58 -9.29
CA MET A 101 -1.84 -7.61 -8.32
C MET A 101 -2.53 -7.02 -7.09
N GLU A 102 -1.96 -5.97 -6.49
CA GLU A 102 -2.53 -5.34 -5.30
C GLU A 102 -3.87 -4.64 -5.60
N ARG A 103 -4.02 -4.01 -6.78
CA ARG A 103 -5.30 -3.44 -7.24
C ARG A 103 -6.38 -4.52 -7.36
N ARG A 104 -6.09 -5.66 -7.98
CA ARG A 104 -7.04 -6.78 -8.10
C ARG A 104 -7.48 -7.29 -6.73
N ARG A 105 -6.53 -7.54 -5.83
CA ARG A 105 -6.83 -8.00 -4.47
C ARG A 105 -7.67 -7.00 -3.67
N ALA A 106 -7.38 -5.71 -3.79
CA ALA A 106 -8.17 -4.68 -3.15
C ALA A 106 -9.62 -4.67 -3.70
N GLN A 107 -9.79 -4.84 -5.00
CA GLN A 107 -11.12 -4.95 -5.62
C GLN A 107 -11.88 -6.19 -5.12
N GLU A 108 -11.22 -7.36 -5.09
CA GLU A 108 -11.81 -8.60 -4.58
C GLU A 108 -12.25 -8.47 -3.11
N ALA A 109 -11.46 -7.77 -2.28
CA ALA A 109 -11.82 -7.52 -0.88
C ALA A 109 -13.08 -6.63 -0.77
N LEU A 110 -13.19 -5.60 -1.62
CA LEU A 110 -14.39 -4.75 -1.68
C LEU A 110 -15.62 -5.52 -2.18
N ASP A 111 -15.44 -6.36 -3.20
CA ASP A 111 -16.52 -7.16 -3.78
C ASP A 111 -17.03 -8.25 -2.84
N ARG A 112 -16.13 -8.84 -2.03
CA ARG A 112 -16.47 -9.85 -1.02
C ARG A 112 -17.25 -9.26 0.16
N PHE A 113 -17.08 -7.97 0.42
CA PHE A 113 -17.79 -7.26 1.48
C PHE A 113 -18.52 -6.03 0.92
N PRO A 114 -19.55 -6.23 0.06
CA PRO A 114 -20.23 -5.15 -0.66
C PRO A 114 -21.02 -4.21 0.28
N SER A 115 -21.20 -4.61 1.54
CA SER A 115 -21.87 -3.84 2.57
C SER A 115 -20.85 -3.20 3.51
N GLY A 116 -20.44 -1.98 3.21
CA GLY A 116 -19.88 -1.05 4.20
C GLY A 116 -20.91 -0.61 5.25
N ARG A 117 -21.57 -1.55 5.95
CA ARG A 117 -22.44 -1.28 7.10
C ARG A 117 -22.20 -2.29 8.22
N ARG A 118 -21.78 -1.72 9.35
CA ARG A 118 -21.65 -2.24 10.72
C ARG A 118 -20.31 -2.89 11.10
N LEU A 119 -19.31 -2.02 11.26
CA LEU A 119 -18.38 -2.14 12.39
C LEU A 119 -18.15 -0.79 13.11
N LEU A 120 -19.11 0.14 12.98
CA LEU A 120 -19.09 1.44 13.67
C LEU A 120 -20.35 1.71 14.53
N ASP A 121 -21.31 0.79 14.57
CA ASP A 121 -22.52 0.94 15.41
C ASP A 121 -22.49 0.09 16.70
N ASP A 122 -21.47 -0.76 16.90
CA ASP A 122 -21.31 -1.57 18.12
C ASP A 122 -20.08 -1.13 18.94
N VAL A 123 -20.10 0.12 19.41
CA VAL A 123 -19.41 0.45 20.67
C VAL A 123 -20.49 0.68 21.74
N PRO A 124 -20.94 -0.37 22.44
CA PRO A 124 -21.75 -0.16 23.62
C PRO A 124 -20.85 0.40 24.73
N GLY A 125 -21.04 1.69 25.02
CA GLY A 125 -20.64 2.30 26.28
C GLY A 125 -19.17 2.64 26.43
N GLN A 126 -18.79 3.88 26.12
CA GLN A 126 -17.70 4.57 26.83
C GLN A 126 -17.94 6.09 26.87
N HIS A 127 -19.08 6.51 27.41
CA HIS A 127 -19.12 7.77 28.16
C HIS A 127 -18.49 7.51 29.54
N ARG A 128 -17.16 7.64 29.64
CA ARG A 128 -16.54 7.95 30.93
C ARG A 128 -16.41 9.48 31.02
N PRO A 129 -17.04 10.14 31.99
CA PRO A 129 -16.74 11.55 32.23
C PRO A 129 -15.28 11.67 32.69
N LEU A 130 -14.59 12.67 32.16
CA LEU A 130 -13.25 13.07 32.55
C LEU A 130 -13.26 13.34 34.07
N ARG A 131 -12.56 12.51 34.85
CA ARG A 131 -12.28 12.85 36.25
C ARG A 131 -11.30 14.01 36.26
N HIS A 132 -11.73 15.13 36.83
CA HIS A 132 -10.86 16.22 37.24
C HIS A 132 -9.73 15.65 38.11
N TYR A 133 -8.49 15.92 37.71
CA TYR A 133 -7.34 15.78 38.60
C TYR A 133 -7.39 16.95 39.59
N GLU A 134 -7.75 16.66 40.84
CA GLU A 134 -7.43 17.54 41.97
C GLU A 134 -5.97 17.27 42.34
N LEU A 135 -5.13 18.29 42.16
CA LEU A 135 -3.76 18.34 42.64
C LEU A 135 -3.80 18.62 44.15
N ASN A 136 -3.23 17.71 44.94
CA ASN A 136 -2.69 18.01 46.26
C ASN A 136 -1.17 17.99 46.17
#